data_AF-A0A6I7YAI1-F1
#
_entry.id   AF-A0A6I7YAI1-F1
#
_cell.length_a   1.000
_cell.length_b   1.000
_cell.length_c   1.000
_cell.angle_alpha   90.00
_cell.angle_beta   90.00
_cell.angle_gamma   90.00
#
_symmetry.space_group_name_H-M   'P 1'
#
loop_
_entity.id
_entity.type
_entity.pdbx_description
1 polymer ?
#
loop_
_entity_poly.entity_id
_entity_poly.type
_entity_poly.pdbx_seq_one_letter_code
_entity_poly.pdbx_strand_id
1 'polypeptide(L)'
;MSQSVATRLRAARSGARPRKSHGRPPWMERPHWYGQGAKGLALIVLTVIVLYPFVLAIGTSLAGREELNANGGYVLIPHHPTLEAYRVILSGGVVTRAAVVSIFITLIGTALSLACTVMIAYGTSRPGTVLAKPILLLVLGTFLFAPGIIPTYLAVQQFHMLDTYASLILPVLLNAFNIVVVRSFFQSIPEELYDAARIDGAGEVTVLFRIVLPLSKAVLAVVGLFYAVGYWNSFFNAVLYLNDSSKFPIQVILRSYVLNGQSINASAMGVHAVPPATSLQMAVLIIAIVPIFCVYPFLQKFFVKGVLTGAIKG
;
A
#
# COMPACT_ATOMS: atom_id res chain seq x y z
N MET A 1 -14.74 -22.79 78.85
CA MET A 1 -13.94 -22.90 77.60
C MET A 1 -13.89 -21.55 76.86
N SER A 2 -13.54 -20.48 77.57
CA SER A 2 -13.69 -19.07 77.11
C SER A 2 -12.32 -18.38 76.99
N GLN A 3 -11.38 -18.98 76.26
CA GLN A 3 -10.07 -18.35 75.98
C GLN A 3 -9.57 -18.55 74.53
N SER A 4 -10.27 -19.35 73.70
CA SER A 4 -9.83 -19.64 72.32
C SER A 4 -10.29 -18.61 71.27
N VAL A 5 -11.29 -17.78 71.57
CA VAL A 5 -11.85 -16.81 70.61
C VAL A 5 -11.18 -15.43 70.69
N ALA A 6 -10.62 -15.06 71.85
CA ALA A 6 -9.99 -13.74 72.05
C ALA A 6 -8.62 -13.61 71.35
N THR A 7 -7.90 -14.71 71.13
CA THR A 7 -6.55 -14.68 70.56
C THR A 7 -6.56 -14.55 69.04
N ARG A 8 -7.64 -14.97 68.36
CA ARG A 8 -7.77 -14.81 66.89
C ARG A 8 -8.16 -13.40 66.45
N LEU A 9 -8.65 -12.56 67.36
CA LEU A 9 -9.01 -11.16 67.04
C LEU A 9 -7.89 -10.15 67.32
N ARG A 10 -6.76 -10.56 67.92
CA ARG A 10 -5.59 -9.68 68.13
C ARG A 10 -4.55 -9.71 67.02
N ALA A 11 -4.55 -10.71 66.14
CA ALA A 11 -3.66 -10.75 64.97
C ALA A 11 -4.12 -9.85 63.80
N ALA A 12 -5.37 -9.39 63.82
CA ALA A 12 -5.95 -8.53 62.76
C ALA A 12 -5.67 -7.02 62.95
N ARG A 13 -4.83 -6.63 63.93
CA ARG A 13 -4.57 -5.22 64.28
C ARG A 13 -3.10 -4.79 64.21
N SER A 14 -2.26 -5.52 63.46
CA SER A 14 -0.98 -4.96 63.00
C SER A 14 -1.08 -4.62 61.51
N GLY A 15 -1.49 -3.38 61.24
CA GLY A 15 -1.61 -2.81 59.89
C GLY A 15 -0.25 -2.54 59.25
N ALA A 16 0.58 -3.56 59.06
CA ALA A 16 1.76 -3.47 58.22
C ALA A 16 1.38 -3.93 56.80
N ARG A 17 0.85 -3.00 56.00
CA ARG A 17 0.80 -3.18 54.54
C ARG A 17 2.23 -3.49 54.07
N PRO A 18 2.46 -4.53 53.25
CA PRO A 18 3.77 -4.70 52.64
C PRO A 18 4.04 -3.45 51.81
N ARG A 19 5.06 -2.69 52.20
CA ARG A 19 5.52 -1.51 51.47
C ARG A 19 6.05 -2.02 50.13
N LYS A 20 5.17 -2.10 49.12
CA LYS A 20 5.56 -2.39 47.73
C LYS A 20 6.58 -1.32 47.36
N SER A 21 7.87 -1.66 47.39
CA SER A 21 8.89 -0.85 46.74
C SER A 21 8.51 -0.83 45.26
N HIS A 22 7.88 0.23 44.80
CA HIS A 22 7.82 0.56 43.39
C HIS A 22 9.23 1.00 42.97
N GLY A 23 10.17 0.05 42.99
CA GLY A 23 11.30 0.10 42.08
C GLY A 23 10.68 -0.01 40.71
N ARG A 24 10.58 1.12 39.99
CA ARG A 24 10.15 1.11 38.61
C ARG A 24 11.02 0.09 37.89
N PRO A 25 10.44 -0.80 37.08
CA PRO A 25 11.24 -1.77 36.37
C PRO A 25 12.29 -1.04 35.48
N PRO A 26 13.47 -1.64 35.23
CA PRO A 26 14.62 -0.96 34.61
C PRO A 26 14.36 -0.40 33.20
N TRP A 27 13.28 -0.83 32.53
CA TRP A 27 12.84 -0.28 31.25
C TRP A 27 12.01 1.02 31.37
N MET A 28 11.67 1.47 32.59
CA MET A 28 10.93 2.71 32.90
C MET A 28 11.84 3.81 33.48
N GLU A 29 13.17 3.68 33.34
CA GLU A 29 14.08 4.76 33.65
C GLU A 29 13.82 5.97 32.73
N ARG A 30 13.82 7.18 33.29
CA ARG A 30 13.68 8.39 32.47
C ARG A 30 14.81 8.38 31.45
N PRO A 31 14.52 8.50 30.15
CA PRO A 31 15.56 8.45 29.14
C PRO A 31 16.58 9.55 29.44
N HIS A 32 17.83 9.15 29.71
CA HIS A 32 18.91 10.08 29.98
C HIS A 32 19.07 11.02 28.78
N TRP A 33 19.38 12.30 29.00
CA TRP A 33 19.40 13.30 27.93
C TRP A 33 20.38 12.94 26.78
N TYR A 34 21.51 12.30 27.10
CA TYR A 34 22.43 11.71 26.13
C TYR A 34 21.76 10.62 25.27
N GLY A 35 20.90 9.79 25.86
CA GLY A 35 20.16 8.73 25.16
C GLY A 35 19.07 9.28 24.25
N GLN A 36 18.42 10.38 24.62
CA GLN A 36 17.50 11.10 23.71
C GLN A 36 18.26 11.78 22.58
N GLY A 37 19.41 12.41 22.88
CA GLY A 37 20.28 13.03 21.89
C GLY A 37 20.82 12.02 20.87
N ALA A 38 21.30 10.87 21.33
CA ALA A 38 21.78 9.79 20.46
C ALA A 38 20.66 9.23 19.56
N LYS A 39 19.45 9.02 20.11
CA LYS A 39 18.29 8.61 19.31
C LYS A 39 17.91 9.67 18.27
N GLY A 40 17.89 10.94 18.66
CA GLY A 40 17.61 12.05 17.75
C GLY A 40 18.62 12.12 16.61
N LEU A 41 19.91 12.05 16.92
CA LEU A 41 20.99 12.03 15.93
C LEU A 41 20.86 10.82 14.99
N ALA A 42 20.62 9.63 15.52
CA ALA A 42 20.43 8.42 14.72
C ALA A 42 19.23 8.56 13.76
N LEU A 43 18.11 9.12 14.23
CA LEU A 43 16.94 9.37 13.40
C LEU A 43 17.21 10.41 12.31
N ILE A 44 17.95 11.48 12.61
CA ILE A 44 18.34 12.50 11.62
C ILE A 44 19.23 11.87 10.55
N VAL A 45 20.28 11.14 10.94
CA VAL A 45 21.19 10.48 10.00
C VAL A 45 20.43 9.49 9.12
N LEU A 46 19.56 8.67 9.70
CA LEU A 46 18.72 7.74 8.96
C LEU A 46 17.81 8.47 7.96
N THR A 47 17.20 9.58 8.40
CA THR A 47 16.36 10.42 7.53
C THR A 47 17.15 10.98 6.35
N VAL A 48 18.36 11.48 6.58
CA VAL A 48 19.23 12.00 5.51
C VAL A 48 19.61 10.89 4.53
N ILE A 49 19.99 9.70 5.02
CA ILE A 49 20.32 8.55 4.16
C ILE A 49 19.14 8.16 3.27
N VAL A 50 17.92 8.15 3.81
CA VAL A 50 16.70 7.82 3.05
C VAL A 50 16.34 8.90 2.04
N LEU A 51 16.46 10.18 2.40
CA LEU A 51 16.10 11.30 1.52
C LEU A 51 17.13 11.56 0.43
N TYR A 52 18.40 11.27 0.68
CA TYR A 52 19.51 11.50 -0.25
C TYR A 52 19.24 11.00 -1.69
N PRO A 53 18.86 9.73 -1.94
CA PRO A 53 18.59 9.26 -3.29
C PRO A 53 17.42 9.97 -3.97
N PHE A 54 16.40 10.42 -3.23
CA PHE A 54 15.29 11.17 -3.80
C PHE A 54 15.71 12.58 -4.21
N VAL A 55 16.49 13.27 -3.37
CA VAL A 55 17.04 14.59 -3.70
C VAL A 55 17.94 14.49 -4.93
N LEU A 56 18.80 13.46 -4.99
CA LEU A 56 19.66 13.22 -6.15
C LEU A 56 18.86 12.97 -7.43
N ALA A 57 17.80 12.16 -7.35
CA ALA A 57 16.93 11.88 -8.49
C ALA A 57 16.21 13.14 -9.00
N ILE A 58 15.68 13.97 -8.09
CA ILE A 58 15.02 15.23 -8.44
C ILE A 58 16.03 16.24 -9.02
N GLY A 59 17.20 16.36 -8.40
CA GLY A 59 18.25 17.27 -8.88
C GLY A 59 18.74 16.88 -10.27
N THR A 60 18.98 15.58 -10.48
CA THR A 60 19.47 15.04 -11.76
C THR A 60 18.41 15.10 -12.86
N SER A 61 17.12 14.93 -12.53
CA SER A 61 16.02 15.04 -13.51
C SER A 61 15.78 16.47 -14.00
N LEU A 62 16.24 17.47 -13.25
CA LEU A 62 16.16 18.89 -13.59
C LEU A 62 17.48 19.44 -14.17
N ALA A 63 18.58 18.69 -14.10
CA ALA A 63 19.88 19.16 -14.56
C ALA A 63 20.01 19.14 -16.10
N GLY A 64 20.61 20.21 -16.65
CA GLY A 64 20.94 20.32 -18.06
C GLY A 64 22.18 19.51 -18.48
N ARG A 65 22.43 19.41 -19.79
CA ARG A 65 23.53 18.61 -20.36
C ARG A 65 24.92 19.04 -19.90
N GLU A 66 25.17 20.34 -19.81
CA GLU A 66 26.47 20.89 -19.40
C GLU A 66 26.78 20.55 -17.94
N GLU A 67 25.80 20.71 -17.05
CA GLU A 67 25.96 20.40 -15.62
C GLU A 67 26.14 18.91 -15.35
N LEU A 68 25.43 18.05 -16.09
CA LEU A 68 25.58 16.60 -15.96
C LEU A 68 26.96 16.13 -16.43
N ASN A 69 27.47 16.69 -17.52
CA ASN A 69 28.81 16.37 -18.00
C ASN A 69 29.89 16.89 -17.05
N ALA A 70 29.71 18.07 -16.46
CA ALA A 70 30.66 18.66 -15.52
C ALA A 70 30.73 17.92 -14.17
N ASN A 71 29.61 17.38 -13.68
CA ASN A 71 29.52 16.70 -12.38
C ASN A 71 29.65 15.17 -12.45
N GLY A 72 30.02 14.60 -13.61
CA GLY A 72 30.19 13.15 -13.75
C GLY A 72 28.87 12.35 -13.80
N GLY A 73 27.78 12.98 -14.24
CA GLY A 73 26.52 12.32 -14.57
C GLY A 73 25.39 12.46 -13.54
N TYR A 74 25.68 12.91 -12.32
CA TYR A 74 24.67 13.11 -11.27
C TYR A 74 24.80 14.47 -10.61
N VAL A 75 23.66 15.11 -10.36
CA VAL A 75 23.62 16.46 -9.78
C VAL A 75 22.64 16.47 -8.62
N LEU A 76 23.12 16.85 -7.44
CA LEU A 76 22.27 16.93 -6.24
C LEU A 76 21.39 18.18 -6.25
N ILE A 77 21.97 19.34 -6.60
CA ILE A 77 21.28 20.62 -6.72
C ILE A 77 21.73 21.26 -8.05
N PRO A 78 20.85 21.36 -9.06
CA PRO A 78 21.18 21.97 -10.34
C PRO A 78 21.30 23.50 -10.20
N HIS A 79 22.27 24.10 -10.90
CA HIS A 79 22.45 25.56 -10.89
C HIS A 79 21.47 26.22 -11.87
N HIS A 80 21.19 25.55 -12.98
CA HIS A 80 20.26 25.95 -14.03
C HIS A 80 19.21 24.83 -14.23
N PRO A 81 18.14 24.79 -13.40
CA PRO A 81 17.11 23.78 -13.54
C PRO A 81 16.35 23.93 -14.86
N THR A 82 16.20 22.81 -15.57
CA THR A 82 15.52 22.72 -16.86
C THR A 82 14.40 21.67 -16.80
N LEU A 83 13.31 21.92 -17.51
CA LEU A 83 12.17 21.00 -17.62
C LEU A 83 12.17 20.24 -18.96
N GLU A 84 13.30 20.21 -19.65
CA GLU A 84 13.40 19.65 -21.00
C GLU A 84 13.06 18.15 -21.02
N ALA A 85 13.62 17.38 -20.08
CA ALA A 85 13.32 15.95 -19.93
C ALA A 85 11.81 15.70 -19.72
N TYR A 86 11.15 16.52 -18.90
CA TYR A 86 9.70 16.42 -18.67
C TYR A 86 8.87 16.79 -19.89
N ARG A 87 9.25 17.84 -20.63
CA ARG A 87 8.56 18.23 -21.87
C ARG A 87 8.64 17.11 -22.91
N VAL A 88 9.81 16.51 -23.08
CA VAL A 88 10.03 15.37 -23.98
C VAL A 88 9.22 14.15 -23.55
N ILE A 89 9.17 13.85 -22.25
CA ILE A 89 8.36 12.74 -21.74
C ILE A 89 6.87 12.97 -22.00
N LEU A 90 6.38 14.18 -21.73
CA LEU A 90 4.96 14.55 -21.78
C LEU A 90 4.44 14.90 -23.19
N SER A 91 5.30 14.92 -24.22
CA SER A 91 4.92 15.23 -25.60
C SER A 91 4.20 14.09 -26.34
N GLY A 92 3.67 13.09 -25.63
CA GLY A 92 2.93 11.96 -26.22
C GLY A 92 3.75 10.73 -26.58
N GLY A 93 4.96 10.59 -26.03
CA GLY A 93 5.84 9.43 -26.27
C GLY A 93 5.44 8.15 -25.50
N VAL A 94 6.34 7.16 -25.56
CA VAL A 94 6.19 5.84 -24.89
C VAL A 94 5.89 5.98 -23.40
N VAL A 95 6.55 6.92 -22.72
CA VAL A 95 6.38 7.14 -21.27
C VAL A 95 5.01 7.71 -20.94
N THR A 96 4.51 8.70 -21.69
CA THR A 96 3.17 9.25 -21.50
C THR A 96 2.11 8.17 -21.66
N ARG A 97 2.20 7.38 -22.72
CA ARG A 97 1.28 6.26 -22.94
C ARG A 97 1.34 5.24 -21.80
N ALA A 98 2.53 4.86 -21.36
CA ALA A 98 2.71 3.91 -20.26
C ALA A 98 2.16 4.45 -18.93
N ALA A 99 2.27 5.76 -18.67
CA ALA A 99 1.66 6.40 -17.51
C ALA A 99 0.12 6.32 -17.58
N VAL A 100 -0.47 6.64 -18.74
CA VAL A 100 -1.94 6.52 -18.95
C VAL A 100 -2.41 5.09 -18.77
N VAL A 101 -1.70 4.11 -19.35
CA VAL A 101 -2.00 2.69 -19.19
C VAL A 101 -1.93 2.26 -17.72
N SER A 102 -0.93 2.74 -16.97
CA SER A 102 -0.78 2.41 -15.55
C SER A 102 -1.90 3.00 -14.71
N ILE A 103 -2.28 4.25 -14.98
CA ILE A 103 -3.42 4.90 -14.31
C ILE A 103 -4.69 4.12 -14.62
N PHE A 104 -4.91 3.74 -15.88
CA PHE A 104 -6.07 2.96 -16.29
C PHE A 104 -6.15 1.61 -15.57
N ILE A 105 -5.08 0.80 -15.63
CA ILE A 105 -5.02 -0.50 -14.97
C ILE A 105 -5.20 -0.35 -13.46
N THR A 106 -4.59 0.67 -12.86
CA THR A 106 -4.68 0.91 -11.41
C THR A 106 -6.09 1.28 -10.99
N LEU A 107 -6.74 2.21 -11.69
CA LEU A 107 -8.10 2.64 -11.34
C LEU A 107 -9.13 1.54 -11.56
N ILE A 108 -9.14 0.93 -12.75
CA ILE A 108 -10.11 -0.12 -13.10
C ILE A 108 -9.84 -1.38 -12.29
N GLY A 109 -8.59 -1.81 -12.17
CA GLY A 109 -8.20 -2.97 -11.37
C GLY A 109 -8.59 -2.80 -9.91
N THR A 110 -8.31 -1.64 -9.31
CA THR A 110 -8.66 -1.36 -7.91
C THR A 110 -10.17 -1.33 -7.70
N ALA A 111 -10.92 -0.67 -8.58
CA ALA A 111 -12.37 -0.58 -8.49
C ALA A 111 -13.04 -1.96 -8.58
N LEU A 112 -12.63 -2.77 -9.56
CA LEU A 112 -13.16 -4.13 -9.74
C LEU A 112 -12.75 -5.03 -8.57
N SER A 113 -11.50 -4.96 -8.13
CA SER A 113 -11.00 -5.76 -7.00
C SER A 113 -11.73 -5.43 -5.71
N LEU A 114 -11.95 -4.14 -5.43
CA LEU A 114 -12.73 -3.70 -4.27
C LEU A 114 -14.18 -4.16 -4.36
N ALA A 115 -14.82 -4.01 -5.52
CA ALA A 115 -16.20 -4.46 -5.71
C ALA A 115 -16.36 -5.96 -5.43
N CYS A 116 -15.49 -6.79 -6.03
CA CYS A 116 -15.50 -8.23 -5.79
C CYS A 116 -15.16 -8.59 -4.34
N THR A 117 -14.18 -7.91 -3.74
CA THR A 117 -13.80 -8.10 -2.34
C THR A 117 -14.96 -7.80 -1.40
N VAL A 118 -15.65 -6.68 -1.60
CA VAL A 118 -16.83 -6.28 -0.81
C VAL A 118 -17.94 -7.33 -0.93
N MET A 119 -18.26 -7.78 -2.15
CA MET A 119 -19.32 -8.77 -2.35
C MET A 119 -19.03 -10.09 -1.64
N ILE A 120 -17.81 -10.61 -1.77
CA ILE A 120 -17.40 -11.87 -1.12
C ILE A 120 -17.34 -11.68 0.40
N ALA A 121 -16.72 -10.60 0.88
CA ALA A 121 -16.61 -10.33 2.30
C ALA A 121 -17.98 -10.17 2.96
N TYR A 122 -18.91 -9.46 2.32
CA TYR A 122 -20.26 -9.26 2.84
C TYR A 122 -21.03 -10.58 2.89
N GLY A 123 -21.05 -11.33 1.78
CA GLY A 123 -21.72 -12.62 1.72
C GLY A 123 -21.18 -13.65 2.73
N THR A 124 -19.88 -13.60 3.05
CA THR A 124 -19.26 -14.57 3.97
C THR A 124 -19.13 -14.09 5.42
N SER A 125 -19.46 -12.82 5.70
CA SER A 125 -19.32 -12.25 7.05
C SER A 125 -20.36 -12.77 8.03
N ARG A 126 -21.57 -13.10 7.56
CA ARG A 126 -22.72 -13.33 8.44
C ARG A 126 -22.87 -14.79 8.89
N PRO A 127 -23.25 -15.01 10.16
CA PRO A 127 -23.67 -16.33 10.62
C PRO A 127 -24.96 -16.73 9.90
N GLY A 128 -25.05 -17.99 9.46
CA GLY A 128 -26.21 -18.52 8.74
C GLY A 128 -26.17 -18.38 7.21
N THR A 129 -25.19 -17.68 6.63
CA THR A 129 -25.05 -17.66 5.17
C THR A 129 -24.60 -19.02 4.63
N VAL A 130 -25.41 -19.58 3.74
CA VAL A 130 -25.13 -20.83 3.04
C VAL A 130 -23.81 -20.68 2.26
N LEU A 131 -22.92 -21.66 2.36
CA LEU A 131 -21.58 -21.68 1.75
C LEU A 131 -20.54 -20.67 2.29
N ALA A 132 -20.81 -19.91 3.36
CA ALA A 132 -19.81 -18.97 3.89
C ALA A 132 -18.49 -19.63 4.30
N LYS A 133 -18.57 -20.77 5.01
CA LYS A 133 -17.40 -21.55 5.44
C LYS A 133 -16.59 -22.15 4.29
N PRO A 134 -17.19 -22.88 3.31
CA PRO A 134 -16.41 -23.42 2.19
C PRO A 134 -15.83 -22.34 1.28
N ILE A 135 -16.54 -21.23 1.03
CA ILE A 135 -15.98 -20.11 0.26
C ILE A 135 -14.77 -19.52 0.98
N LEU A 136 -14.88 -19.30 2.30
CA LEU A 136 -13.77 -18.79 3.09
C LEU A 136 -12.58 -19.77 3.06
N LEU A 137 -12.82 -21.07 3.22
CA LEU A 137 -11.76 -22.08 3.12
C LEU A 137 -11.09 -22.10 1.74
N LEU A 138 -11.85 -21.92 0.65
CA LEU A 138 -11.30 -21.81 -0.70
C LEU A 138 -10.41 -20.57 -0.83
N VAL A 139 -10.89 -19.41 -0.37
CA VAL A 139 -10.13 -18.15 -0.39
C VAL A 139 -8.85 -18.25 0.45
N LEU A 140 -8.91 -18.86 1.64
CA LEU A 140 -7.73 -19.12 2.45
C LEU A 140 -6.81 -20.16 1.80
N GLY A 141 -7.40 -21.12 1.08
CA GLY A 141 -6.67 -22.11 0.30
C GLY A 141 -5.79 -21.47 -0.77
N THR A 142 -6.28 -20.46 -1.50
CA THR A 142 -5.46 -19.76 -2.51
C THR A 142 -4.34 -18.91 -1.90
N PHE A 143 -4.49 -18.49 -0.64
CA PHE A 143 -3.42 -17.82 0.11
C PHE A 143 -2.27 -18.78 0.47
N LEU A 144 -2.61 -20.01 0.84
CA LEU A 144 -1.63 -21.04 1.25
C LEU A 144 -1.03 -21.78 0.06
N PHE A 145 -1.82 -21.98 -1.00
CA PHE A 145 -1.45 -22.72 -2.19
C PHE A 145 -1.48 -21.77 -3.40
N ALA A 146 -0.37 -21.07 -3.62
CA ALA A 146 -0.20 -20.24 -4.79
C ALA A 146 0.24 -21.09 -5.99
N PRO A 147 -0.49 -21.09 -7.11
CA PRO A 147 -0.01 -21.72 -8.33
C PRO A 147 1.29 -21.04 -8.78
N GLY A 148 2.26 -21.85 -9.21
CA GLY A 148 3.53 -21.34 -9.74
C GLY A 148 3.33 -20.51 -11.02
N ILE A 149 4.40 -19.83 -11.43
CA ILE A 149 4.38 -18.92 -12.60
C ILE A 149 3.91 -19.65 -13.86
N ILE A 150 4.42 -20.86 -14.13
CA ILE A 150 4.07 -21.63 -15.34
C ILE A 150 2.57 -21.97 -15.39
N PRO A 151 1.97 -22.60 -14.36
CA PRO A 151 0.52 -22.84 -14.33
C PRO A 151 -0.32 -21.57 -14.51
N THR A 152 0.05 -20.46 -13.86
CA THR A 152 -0.70 -19.20 -14.01
C THR A 152 -0.61 -18.64 -15.43
N TYR A 153 0.56 -18.72 -16.07
CA TYR A 153 0.74 -18.32 -17.45
C TYR A 153 -0.09 -19.17 -18.41
N LEU A 154 -0.04 -20.51 -18.27
CA LEU A 154 -0.82 -21.42 -19.11
C LEU A 154 -2.32 -21.18 -18.94
N ALA A 155 -2.80 -20.88 -17.73
CA ALA A 155 -4.20 -20.52 -17.52
C ALA A 155 -4.58 -19.25 -18.30
N VAL A 156 -3.80 -18.16 -18.16
CA VAL A 156 -4.05 -16.91 -18.89
C VAL A 156 -4.01 -17.13 -20.42
N GLN A 157 -3.09 -17.98 -20.90
CA GLN A 157 -2.99 -18.36 -22.30
C GLN A 157 -4.22 -19.15 -22.78
N GLN A 158 -4.67 -20.15 -22.01
CA GLN A 158 -5.84 -20.97 -22.34
C GLN A 158 -7.15 -20.18 -22.36
N PHE A 159 -7.26 -19.14 -21.52
CA PHE A 159 -8.38 -18.20 -21.57
C PHE A 159 -8.25 -17.15 -22.69
N HIS A 160 -7.24 -17.26 -23.56
CA HIS A 160 -6.97 -16.33 -24.66
C HIS A 160 -6.84 -14.86 -24.21
N MET A 161 -6.32 -14.64 -23.01
CA MET A 161 -6.20 -13.31 -22.41
C MET A 161 -4.83 -12.65 -22.64
N LEU A 162 -3.87 -13.36 -23.24
CA LEU A 162 -2.55 -12.79 -23.53
C LEU A 162 -2.68 -11.53 -24.39
N ASP A 163 -1.77 -10.59 -24.15
CA ASP A 163 -1.72 -9.28 -24.79
C ASP A 163 -2.96 -8.41 -24.56
N THR A 164 -3.71 -8.63 -23.48
CA THR A 164 -4.85 -7.79 -23.09
C THR A 164 -4.65 -7.18 -21.69
N TYR A 165 -5.26 -6.03 -21.40
CA TYR A 165 -5.24 -5.47 -20.03
C TYR A 165 -5.93 -6.38 -19.00
N ALA A 166 -6.86 -7.23 -19.44
CA ALA A 166 -7.53 -8.19 -18.58
C ALA A 166 -6.54 -9.21 -17.97
N SER A 167 -5.48 -9.56 -18.69
CA SER A 167 -4.41 -10.43 -18.18
C SER A 167 -3.68 -9.85 -16.96
N LEU A 168 -3.68 -8.53 -16.81
CA LEU A 168 -3.06 -7.85 -15.66
C LEU A 168 -4.02 -7.67 -14.50
N ILE A 169 -5.34 -7.68 -14.76
CA ILE A 169 -6.37 -7.39 -13.76
C ILE A 169 -6.92 -8.67 -13.15
N LEU A 170 -7.42 -9.59 -13.99
CA LEU A 170 -8.20 -10.74 -13.54
C LEU A 170 -7.41 -11.73 -12.66
N PRO A 171 -6.15 -12.10 -12.96
CA PRO A 171 -5.41 -13.07 -12.14
C PRO A 171 -5.16 -12.59 -10.71
N VAL A 172 -5.10 -11.27 -10.49
CA VAL A 172 -4.84 -10.64 -9.18
C VAL A 172 -6.06 -9.92 -8.60
N LEU A 173 -7.23 -10.08 -9.24
CA LEU A 173 -8.49 -9.40 -8.89
C LEU A 173 -8.94 -9.68 -7.45
N LEU A 174 -8.67 -10.90 -6.98
CA LEU A 174 -9.03 -11.35 -5.65
C LEU A 174 -7.77 -11.61 -4.84
N ASN A 175 -7.59 -10.84 -3.78
CA ASN A 175 -6.54 -11.08 -2.80
C ASN A 175 -7.15 -11.59 -1.49
N ALA A 176 -6.77 -12.80 -1.08
CA ALA A 176 -7.33 -13.47 0.09
C ALA A 176 -7.14 -12.67 1.39
N PHE A 177 -5.97 -12.05 1.58
CA PHE A 177 -5.69 -11.20 2.74
C PHE A 177 -6.66 -10.00 2.77
N ASN A 178 -6.85 -9.32 1.64
CA ASN A 178 -7.78 -8.20 1.53
C ASN A 178 -9.23 -8.61 1.83
N ILE A 179 -9.67 -9.77 1.34
CA ILE A 179 -11.01 -10.32 1.63
C ILE A 179 -11.18 -10.59 3.13
N VAL A 180 -10.21 -11.22 3.77
CA VAL A 180 -10.25 -11.53 5.21
C VAL A 180 -10.31 -10.27 6.05
N VAL A 181 -9.53 -9.24 5.69
CA VAL A 181 -9.53 -7.93 6.38
C VAL A 181 -10.90 -7.26 6.30
N VAL A 182 -11.49 -7.14 5.10
CA VAL A 182 -12.81 -6.53 4.93
C VAL A 182 -13.90 -7.34 5.63
N ARG A 183 -13.82 -8.68 5.53
CA ARG A 183 -14.77 -9.60 6.18
C ARG A 183 -14.73 -9.44 7.70
N SER A 184 -13.54 -9.40 8.29
CA SER A 184 -13.36 -9.22 9.74
C SER A 184 -13.95 -7.89 10.21
N PHE A 185 -13.80 -6.81 9.42
CA PHE A 185 -14.44 -5.54 9.72
C PHE A 185 -15.97 -5.64 9.66
N PHE A 186 -16.54 -6.25 8.60
CA PHE A 186 -17.99 -6.42 8.49
C PHE A 186 -18.58 -7.24 9.65
N GLN A 187 -17.85 -8.23 10.16
CA GLN A 187 -18.23 -9.00 11.35
C GLN A 187 -18.21 -8.20 12.65
N SER A 188 -17.45 -7.11 12.70
CA SER A 188 -17.38 -6.23 13.88
C SER A 188 -18.52 -5.21 13.93
N ILE A 189 -19.32 -5.10 12.86
CA ILE A 189 -20.48 -4.20 12.82
C ILE A 189 -21.56 -4.78 13.74
N PRO A 190 -22.11 -3.99 14.70
CA PRO A 190 -23.12 -4.47 15.65
C PRO A 190 -24.34 -5.07 14.95
N GLU A 191 -24.85 -6.20 15.47
CA GLU A 191 -25.97 -6.95 14.88
C GLU A 191 -27.28 -6.13 14.90
N GLU A 192 -27.42 -5.24 15.89
CA GLU A 192 -28.59 -4.39 16.07
C GLU A 192 -28.85 -3.46 14.88
N LEU A 193 -27.81 -3.06 14.15
CA LEU A 193 -27.95 -2.25 12.92
C LEU A 193 -28.59 -3.04 11.78
N TYR A 194 -28.32 -4.35 11.72
CA TYR A 194 -28.93 -5.22 10.72
C TYR A 194 -30.38 -5.54 11.07
N ASP A 195 -30.67 -5.78 12.34
CA ASP A 195 -32.02 -6.05 12.81
C ASP A 195 -32.93 -4.83 12.67
N ALA A 196 -32.43 -3.63 13.02
CA ALA A 196 -33.16 -2.38 12.77
C ALA A 196 -33.49 -2.21 11.28
N ALA A 197 -32.54 -2.45 10.39
CA ALA A 197 -32.77 -2.36 8.96
C ALA A 197 -33.78 -3.39 8.43
N ARG A 198 -33.81 -4.60 9.01
CA ARG A 198 -34.80 -5.64 8.68
C ARG A 198 -36.19 -5.28 9.16
N ILE A 199 -36.33 -4.68 10.34
CA ILE A 199 -37.59 -4.14 10.86
C ILE A 199 -38.12 -3.05 9.93
N ASP A 200 -37.23 -2.19 9.41
CA ASP A 200 -37.55 -1.16 8.41
C ASP A 200 -37.81 -1.73 6.99
N GLY A 201 -37.77 -3.05 6.81
CA GLY A 201 -38.03 -3.72 5.53
C GLY A 201 -36.92 -3.55 4.48
N ALA A 202 -35.71 -3.13 4.89
CA ALA A 202 -34.59 -2.94 3.97
C ALA A 202 -34.05 -4.30 3.47
N GLY A 203 -33.96 -4.45 2.14
CA GLY A 203 -33.32 -5.59 1.52
C GLY A 203 -31.80 -5.60 1.68
N GLU A 204 -31.17 -6.76 1.45
CA GLU A 204 -29.74 -6.97 1.71
C GLU A 204 -28.80 -6.05 0.93
N VAL A 205 -29.17 -5.72 -0.31
CA VAL A 205 -28.43 -4.77 -1.14
C VAL A 205 -28.53 -3.36 -0.53
N THR A 206 -29.71 -2.97 -0.07
CA THR A 206 -29.92 -1.68 0.59
C THR A 206 -29.09 -1.56 1.87
N VAL A 207 -29.04 -2.62 2.68
CA VAL A 207 -28.22 -2.69 3.90
C VAL A 207 -26.73 -2.54 3.56
N LEU A 208 -26.24 -3.25 2.54
CA LEU A 208 -24.85 -3.15 2.10
C LEU A 208 -24.49 -1.70 1.73
N PHE A 209 -25.26 -1.07 0.85
CA PHE A 209 -24.92 0.24 0.31
C PHE A 209 -25.20 1.40 1.27
N ARG A 210 -26.25 1.33 2.10
CA ARG A 210 -26.65 2.43 2.99
C ARG A 210 -26.07 2.34 4.40
N ILE A 211 -25.69 1.16 4.87
CA ILE A 211 -25.21 0.97 6.26
C ILE A 211 -23.77 0.50 6.26
N VAL A 212 -23.49 -0.65 5.64
CA VAL A 212 -22.18 -1.30 5.74
C VAL A 212 -21.08 -0.50 5.04
N LEU A 213 -21.28 -0.13 3.77
CA LEU A 213 -20.26 0.61 3.01
C LEU A 213 -19.89 1.97 3.65
N PRO A 214 -20.84 2.79 4.14
CA PRO A 214 -20.50 4.04 4.84
C PRO A 214 -19.69 3.84 6.12
N LEU A 215 -19.98 2.79 6.89
CA LEU A 215 -19.24 2.45 8.11
C LEU A 215 -17.84 1.90 7.79
N SER A 216 -17.68 1.24 6.65
CA SER A 216 -16.43 0.61 6.22
C SER A 216 -15.49 1.49 5.40
N LYS A 217 -15.77 2.78 5.26
CA LYS A 217 -14.92 3.71 4.46
C LYS A 217 -13.44 3.64 4.81
N ALA A 218 -13.10 3.52 6.10
CA ALA A 218 -11.70 3.46 6.54
C ALA A 218 -11.00 2.16 6.10
N VAL A 219 -11.63 1.00 6.30
CA VAL A 219 -11.05 -0.29 5.88
C VAL A 219 -10.97 -0.41 4.36
N LEU A 220 -11.99 0.07 3.64
CA LEU A 220 -12.01 0.06 2.18
C LEU A 220 -10.98 1.00 1.57
N ALA A 221 -10.67 2.13 2.22
CA ALA A 221 -9.58 3.01 1.81
C ALA A 221 -8.21 2.32 1.92
N VAL A 222 -7.97 1.59 3.03
CA VAL A 222 -6.71 0.84 3.24
C VAL A 222 -6.58 -0.32 2.25
N VAL A 223 -7.63 -1.11 2.06
CA VAL A 223 -7.62 -2.23 1.10
C VAL A 223 -7.54 -1.74 -0.35
N GLY A 224 -8.24 -0.63 -0.65
CA GLY A 224 -8.17 0.02 -1.95
C GLY A 224 -6.77 0.51 -2.28
N LEU A 225 -6.04 1.04 -1.30
CA LEU A 225 -4.63 1.34 -1.47
C LEU A 225 -3.84 0.08 -1.81
N PHE A 226 -3.98 -1.01 -1.06
CA PHE A 226 -3.16 -2.20 -1.30
C PHE A 226 -3.35 -2.74 -2.72
N TYR A 227 -4.59 -2.72 -3.24
CA TYR A 227 -4.84 -3.01 -4.64
C TYR A 227 -4.19 -1.98 -5.58
N ALA A 228 -4.37 -0.68 -5.33
CA ALA A 228 -3.82 0.37 -6.17
C ALA A 228 -2.29 0.31 -6.27
N VAL A 229 -1.60 0.11 -5.14
CA VAL A 229 -0.14 -0.06 -5.09
C VAL A 229 0.27 -1.33 -5.84
N GLY A 230 -0.48 -2.43 -5.69
CA GLY A 230 -0.23 -3.67 -6.44
C GLY A 230 -0.30 -3.46 -7.94
N TYR A 231 -1.38 -2.86 -8.44
CA TYR A 231 -1.56 -2.56 -9.87
C TYR A 231 -0.56 -1.54 -10.40
N TRP A 232 -0.27 -0.50 -9.64
CA TRP A 232 0.74 0.50 -9.99
C TRP A 232 2.13 -0.12 -10.13
N ASN A 233 2.41 -1.20 -9.39
CA ASN A 233 3.66 -1.95 -9.42
C ASN A 233 3.63 -3.17 -10.37
N SER A 234 2.68 -3.22 -11.32
CA SER A 234 2.58 -4.32 -12.28
C SER A 234 3.73 -4.32 -13.29
N PHE A 235 4.82 -4.98 -12.93
CA PHE A 235 5.97 -5.22 -13.81
C PHE A 235 5.99 -6.64 -14.34
N PHE A 236 6.11 -7.62 -13.44
CA PHE A 236 6.48 -8.99 -13.82
C PHE A 236 5.36 -9.63 -14.63
N ASN A 237 4.11 -9.47 -14.19
CA ASN A 237 2.92 -9.92 -14.92
C ASN A 237 2.80 -9.22 -16.28
N ALA A 238 3.17 -7.94 -16.39
CA ALA A 238 3.13 -7.21 -17.65
C ALA A 238 4.13 -7.74 -18.67
N VAL A 239 5.38 -7.98 -18.24
CA VAL A 239 6.39 -8.61 -19.12
C VAL A 239 6.00 -10.04 -19.51
N LEU A 240 5.31 -10.75 -18.62
CA LEU A 240 4.93 -12.14 -18.86
C LEU A 240 3.73 -12.27 -19.81
N TYR A 241 2.74 -11.37 -19.71
CA TYR A 241 1.46 -11.52 -20.41
C TYR A 241 1.28 -10.58 -21.61
N LEU A 242 2.03 -9.49 -21.70
CA LEU A 242 1.91 -8.52 -22.80
C LEU A 242 3.04 -8.68 -23.80
N ASN A 243 2.70 -8.60 -25.08
CA ASN A 243 3.66 -8.63 -26.19
C ASN A 243 3.80 -7.26 -26.86
N ASP A 244 2.71 -6.50 -26.94
CA ASP A 244 2.70 -5.17 -27.52
C ASP A 244 3.25 -4.12 -26.53
N SER A 245 4.38 -3.51 -26.91
CA SER A 245 5.01 -2.41 -26.17
C SER A 245 4.10 -1.20 -25.98
N SER A 246 3.04 -1.05 -26.78
CA SER A 246 2.06 0.01 -26.62
C SER A 246 1.23 -0.13 -25.33
N LYS A 247 1.08 -1.36 -24.83
CA LYS A 247 0.29 -1.72 -23.64
C LYS A 247 1.12 -1.80 -22.36
N PHE A 248 2.41 -1.51 -22.43
CA PHE A 248 3.28 -1.63 -21.27
C PHE A 248 2.99 -0.55 -20.22
N PRO A 249 2.86 -0.93 -18.94
CA PRO A 249 2.74 0.01 -17.84
C PRO A 249 4.09 0.67 -17.54
N ILE A 250 4.04 1.76 -16.79
CA ILE A 250 5.15 2.66 -16.46
C ILE A 250 6.29 1.91 -15.77
N GLN A 251 6.00 0.86 -15.01
CA GLN A 251 7.02 0.07 -14.31
C GLN A 251 7.88 -0.77 -15.26
N VAL A 252 7.31 -1.24 -16.37
CA VAL A 252 8.08 -1.94 -17.42
C VAL A 252 9.02 -0.95 -18.09
N ILE A 253 8.48 0.22 -18.46
CA ILE A 253 9.22 1.30 -19.12
C ILE A 253 10.33 1.86 -18.20
N LEU A 254 10.04 2.03 -16.92
CA LEU A 254 11.01 2.46 -15.91
C LEU A 254 12.19 1.49 -15.85
N ARG A 255 11.92 0.18 -15.75
CA ARG A 255 12.99 -0.82 -15.66
C ARG A 255 13.78 -0.98 -16.96
N SER A 256 13.13 -0.93 -18.13
CA SER A 256 13.86 -1.00 -19.40
C SER A 256 14.82 0.18 -19.59
N TYR A 257 14.45 1.37 -19.13
CA TYR A 257 15.28 2.57 -19.29
C TYR A 257 16.31 2.76 -18.19
N VAL A 258 15.94 2.52 -16.92
CA VAL A 258 16.83 2.74 -15.77
C VAL A 258 17.79 1.57 -15.56
N LEU A 259 17.34 0.32 -15.73
CA LEU A 259 18.16 -0.87 -15.41
C LEU A 259 18.85 -1.45 -16.64
N ASN A 260 18.17 -1.49 -17.79
CA ASN A 260 18.71 -2.13 -19.00
C ASN A 260 19.43 -1.15 -19.94
N GLY A 261 19.54 0.12 -19.55
CA GLY A 261 20.29 1.14 -20.30
C GLY A 261 19.75 1.41 -21.70
N GLN A 262 18.51 1.01 -22.02
CA GLN A 262 17.94 1.30 -23.33
C GLN A 262 17.76 2.81 -23.48
N SER A 263 18.42 3.40 -24.47
CA SER A 263 18.24 4.81 -24.79
C SER A 263 16.87 5.03 -25.42
N ILE A 264 16.14 6.06 -24.98
CA ILE A 264 14.95 6.51 -25.70
C ILE A 264 15.40 6.94 -27.10
N ASN A 265 14.94 6.25 -28.15
CA ASN A 265 15.18 6.68 -29.54
C ASN A 265 14.47 8.00 -29.77
N ALA A 266 15.15 9.11 -29.46
CA ALA A 266 14.62 10.46 -29.59
C ALA A 266 14.30 10.85 -31.03
N SER A 267 14.89 10.14 -32.00
CA SER A 267 14.54 10.19 -33.43
C SER A 267 13.10 9.76 -33.72
N ALA A 268 12.48 8.94 -32.87
CA ALA A 268 11.06 8.58 -32.99
C ALA A 268 10.11 9.64 -32.40
N MET A 269 10.64 10.70 -31.77
CA MET A 269 9.84 11.70 -31.05
C MET A 269 9.92 13.12 -31.64
N GLY A 270 10.63 13.31 -32.77
CA GLY A 270 10.63 14.59 -33.50
C GLY A 270 11.27 15.77 -32.77
N VAL A 271 12.15 15.52 -31.79
CA VAL A 271 12.79 16.57 -30.97
C VAL A 271 14.23 16.81 -31.45
N HIS A 272 14.55 18.07 -31.77
CA HIS A 272 15.85 18.49 -32.32
C HIS A 272 17.00 18.54 -31.31
N ALA A 273 16.72 18.46 -30.00
CA ALA A 273 17.71 18.35 -28.94
C ALA A 273 17.31 17.21 -28.01
N VAL A 274 18.19 16.21 -27.87
CA VAL A 274 17.94 15.03 -27.03
C VAL A 274 18.48 15.32 -25.63
N PRO A 275 17.64 15.36 -24.58
CA PRO A 275 18.12 15.48 -23.22
C PRO A 275 19.09 14.35 -22.87
N PRO A 276 20.04 14.57 -21.95
CA PRO A 276 20.94 13.51 -21.49
C PRO A 276 20.15 12.30 -20.99
N ALA A 277 20.62 11.09 -21.33
CA ALA A 277 19.95 9.84 -20.97
C ALA A 277 19.73 9.72 -19.45
N THR A 278 20.69 10.15 -18.63
CA THR A 278 20.59 10.13 -17.16
C THR A 278 19.49 11.06 -16.64
N SER A 279 19.36 12.28 -17.20
CA SER A 279 18.28 13.22 -16.85
C SER A 279 16.92 12.62 -17.17
N LEU A 280 16.80 12.00 -18.35
CA LEU A 280 15.58 11.38 -18.83
C LEU A 280 15.18 10.16 -17.97
N GLN A 281 16.14 9.30 -17.63
CA GLN A 281 15.94 8.16 -16.73
C GLN A 281 15.43 8.61 -15.36
N MET A 282 16.06 9.63 -14.77
CA MET A 282 15.64 10.17 -13.47
C MET A 282 14.27 10.85 -13.56
N ALA A 283 13.96 11.54 -14.66
CA ALA A 283 12.63 12.12 -14.87
C ALA A 283 11.53 11.04 -14.95
N VAL A 284 11.77 9.92 -15.65
CA VAL A 284 10.85 8.77 -15.67
C VAL A 284 10.67 8.17 -14.27
N LEU A 285 11.76 8.04 -13.50
CA LEU A 285 11.71 7.60 -12.11
C LEU A 285 10.84 8.52 -11.25
N ILE A 286 11.02 9.84 -11.34
CA ILE A 286 10.19 10.80 -10.60
C ILE A 286 8.71 10.65 -10.97
N ILE A 287 8.38 10.54 -12.26
CA ILE A 287 6.99 10.35 -12.71
C ILE A 287 6.38 9.06 -12.16
N ALA A 288 7.17 7.97 -12.08
CA ALA A 288 6.70 6.70 -11.53
C ALA A 288 6.45 6.75 -10.01
N ILE A 289 7.19 7.58 -9.25
CA ILE A 289 7.07 7.66 -7.79
C ILE A 289 6.05 8.72 -7.35
N VAL A 290 5.87 9.80 -8.09
CA VAL A 290 4.96 10.92 -7.74
C VAL A 290 3.56 10.45 -7.31
N PRO A 291 2.87 9.54 -8.03
CA PRO A 291 1.54 9.08 -7.63
C PRO A 291 1.53 8.38 -6.27
N ILE A 292 2.59 7.65 -5.91
CA ILE A 292 2.71 6.99 -4.61
C ILE A 292 2.83 8.03 -3.49
N PHE A 293 3.62 9.08 -3.70
CA PHE A 293 3.73 10.19 -2.75
C PHE A 293 2.41 10.95 -2.59
N CYS A 294 1.67 11.18 -3.67
CA CYS A 294 0.37 11.85 -3.61
C CYS A 294 -0.66 11.08 -2.78
N VAL A 295 -0.57 9.75 -2.75
CA VAL A 295 -1.47 8.90 -1.97
C VAL A 295 -1.06 8.84 -0.50
N TYR A 296 0.21 9.06 -0.15
CA TYR A 296 0.71 8.93 1.22
C TYR A 296 -0.02 9.79 2.28
N PRO A 297 -0.32 11.10 2.07
CA PRO A 297 -1.08 11.89 3.04
C PRO A 297 -2.48 11.33 3.31
N PHE A 298 -3.10 10.74 2.28
CA PHE A 298 -4.39 10.08 2.43
C PHE A 298 -4.26 8.87 3.37
N LEU A 299 -3.19 8.08 3.22
CA LEU A 299 -2.91 6.93 4.08
C LEU A 299 -2.71 7.31 5.53
N GLN A 300 -1.88 8.32 5.78
CA GLN A 300 -1.56 8.77 7.13
C GLN A 300 -2.84 9.09 7.92
N LYS A 301 -3.83 9.74 7.29
CA LYS A 301 -5.10 10.09 7.93
C LYS A 301 -5.90 8.87 8.41
N PHE A 302 -5.85 7.74 7.69
CA PHE A 302 -6.60 6.53 8.08
C PHE A 302 -5.82 5.66 9.06
N PHE A 303 -4.50 5.52 8.90
CA PHE A 303 -3.66 4.73 9.80
C PHE A 303 -3.54 5.36 11.20
N VAL A 304 -3.38 6.68 11.30
CA VAL A 304 -3.27 7.37 12.60
C VAL A 304 -4.54 7.18 13.45
N LYS A 305 -5.73 7.14 12.83
CA LYS A 305 -6.99 6.89 13.55
C LYS A 305 -7.11 5.45 14.06
N GLY A 306 -6.60 4.47 13.32
CA GLY A 306 -6.63 3.05 13.71
C GLY A 306 -5.65 2.70 14.83
N VAL A 307 -4.47 3.33 14.86
CA VAL A 307 -3.47 3.12 15.93
C VAL A 307 -3.93 3.76 17.24
N LEU A 308 -4.58 4.92 17.19
CA LEU A 308 -5.08 5.60 18.40
C LEU A 308 -6.23 4.83 19.07
N THR A 309 -7.08 4.10 18.34
CA THR A 309 -8.14 3.29 18.94
C THR A 309 -7.63 1.96 19.51
N GLY A 310 -6.56 1.39 18.95
CA GLY A 310 -5.89 0.19 19.49
C GLY A 310 -5.12 0.45 20.79
N ALA A 311 -4.58 1.66 20.98
CA ALA A 311 -3.78 2.03 22.14
C ALA A 311 -4.60 2.33 23.41
N ILE A 312 -5.91 2.55 23.31
CA ILE A 312 -6.81 2.85 24.45
C ILE A 312 -7.42 1.56 25.03
N LYS A 313 -7.18 0.40 24.39
CA LYS A 313 -7.60 -0.93 24.88
C LYS A 313 -6.54 -1.64 25.75
N GLY A 314 -5.44 -0.97 26.08
CA GLY A 314 -4.38 -1.46 26.97
C GLY A 314 -4.43 -0.84 28.34
#